data_AF-A0A9E2S6H7-F1
#
_entry.id   AF-A0A9E2S6H7-F1
#
_cell.length_a   1.000
_cell.length_b   1.000
_cell.length_c   1.000
_cell.angle_alpha   90.00
_cell.angle_beta   90.00
_cell.angle_gamma   90.00
#
_symmetry.space_group_name_H-M   'P 1'
#
loop_
_entity.id
_entity.type
_entity.pdbx_description
1 polymer ?
#
loop_
_entity_poly.entity_id
_entity_poly.type
_entity_poly.pdbx_seq_one_letter_code
_entity_poly.pdbx_strand_id
1 'polypeptide(L)'
;MAAAAFANDAASFNRNSLQGGALFVIGQGQYEQLQRLIFRRGEQPVFAVLDGAIIDDLPTRLAQTAADAMCLFSGDLDPMLAAAAPYLVALHANTPIAKLALMDGWDEHWGIALTADPGTDIHTLRSHLRRILRVKAPDGGSMLFRFYDPRAFRSVVPTFDDAQRKAFFGPIQSCHVEGRILGSVLHFTRDDAIAPRLQPLAAAA
;
A
#
# COMPACT_ATOMS: atom_id res chain seq x y z
N MET A 1 -12.66 -44.52 -30.00
CA MET A 1 -13.54 -44.07 -28.90
C MET A 1 -12.91 -42.83 -28.26
N ALA A 2 -13.63 -41.70 -28.35
CA ALA A 2 -13.63 -40.47 -27.52
C ALA A 2 -12.27 -39.86 -27.08
N ALA A 3 -11.83 -38.68 -27.54
CA ALA A 3 -12.40 -37.32 -27.47
C ALA A 3 -12.48 -36.72 -26.06
N ALA A 4 -11.63 -35.74 -25.75
CA ALA A 4 -11.99 -34.47 -25.11
C ALA A 4 -10.77 -33.53 -25.04
N ALA A 5 -10.92 -32.37 -25.67
CA ALA A 5 -10.03 -31.23 -25.58
C ALA A 5 -10.21 -30.50 -24.25
N PHE A 6 -9.11 -30.02 -23.66
CA PHE A 6 -9.14 -28.92 -22.70
C PHE A 6 -8.36 -27.76 -23.31
N ALA A 7 -9.08 -26.96 -24.08
CA ALA A 7 -8.80 -25.54 -24.19
C ALA A 7 -9.12 -24.94 -22.81
N ASN A 8 -8.14 -24.31 -22.16
CA ASN A 8 -8.42 -23.45 -21.03
C ASN A 8 -8.24 -22.00 -21.47
N ASP A 9 -9.35 -21.29 -21.35
CA ASP A 9 -9.62 -19.93 -21.79
C ASP A 9 -8.57 -18.97 -21.23
N ALA A 10 -7.77 -18.38 -22.13
CA ALA A 10 -7.13 -17.11 -21.86
C ALA A 10 -8.21 -16.04 -21.92
N ALA A 11 -9.01 -15.95 -20.85
CA ALA A 11 -9.89 -14.82 -20.61
C ALA A 11 -9.02 -13.57 -20.46
N SER A 12 -8.84 -12.90 -21.60
CA SER A 12 -8.34 -11.55 -21.73
C SER A 12 -9.34 -10.65 -21.02
N PHE A 13 -9.17 -10.49 -19.70
CA PHE A 13 -9.97 -9.57 -18.92
C PHE A 13 -9.64 -8.15 -19.38
N ASN A 14 -10.69 -7.54 -19.92
CA ASN A 14 -10.71 -6.22 -20.52
C ASN A 14 -10.21 -5.17 -19.51
N ARG A 15 -8.99 -4.65 -19.71
CA ARG A 15 -8.53 -3.44 -19.03
C ARG A 15 -9.40 -2.29 -19.54
N ASN A 16 -10.11 -1.64 -18.63
CA ASN A 16 -11.04 -0.51 -18.81
C ASN A 16 -12.52 -0.89 -18.72
N SER A 17 -13.02 -1.05 -17.49
CA SER A 17 -14.42 -0.76 -17.17
C SER A 17 -14.68 0.75 -17.33
N LEU A 18 -14.93 1.19 -18.56
CA LEU A 18 -15.43 2.53 -18.86
C LEU A 18 -16.90 2.63 -18.43
N GLN A 19 -17.15 3.01 -17.18
CA GLN A 19 -18.38 3.68 -16.81
C GLN A 19 -18.05 5.07 -16.27
N GLY A 20 -18.22 6.10 -17.11
CA GLY A 20 -18.20 7.50 -16.69
C GLY A 20 -16.82 8.13 -16.53
N GLY A 21 -15.99 8.10 -17.58
CA GLY A 21 -14.88 9.07 -17.77
C GLY A 21 -13.75 9.09 -16.74
N ALA A 22 -13.73 8.18 -15.76
CA ALA A 22 -12.70 8.10 -14.75
C ALA A 22 -12.09 6.69 -14.73
N LEU A 23 -10.78 6.62 -14.94
CA LEU A 23 -10.01 5.38 -14.78
C LEU A 23 -9.88 5.08 -13.29
N PHE A 24 -10.66 4.12 -12.81
CA PHE A 24 -10.47 3.51 -11.49
C PHE A 24 -10.00 2.07 -11.69
N VAL A 25 -9.01 1.63 -10.92
CA VAL A 25 -8.50 0.25 -11.04
C VAL A 25 -9.45 -0.73 -10.37
N ILE A 26 -9.94 -0.39 -9.17
CA ILE A 26 -11.02 -1.14 -8.52
C ILE A 26 -12.36 -0.39 -8.60
N GLY A 27 -13.46 -1.15 -8.64
CA GLY A 27 -14.81 -0.58 -8.71
C GLY A 27 -15.28 0.02 -7.37
N GLN A 28 -16.34 0.83 -7.43
CA GLN A 28 -16.89 1.52 -6.25
C GLN A 28 -17.22 0.58 -5.08
N GLY A 29 -17.85 -0.57 -5.33
CA GLY A 29 -18.18 -1.53 -4.26
C GLY A 29 -16.93 -2.15 -3.60
N GLN A 30 -15.88 -2.39 -4.38
CA GLN A 30 -14.60 -2.89 -3.86
C GLN A 30 -13.91 -1.82 -3.01
N TYR A 31 -13.92 -0.57 -3.48
CA TYR A 31 -13.40 0.57 -2.74
C TYR A 31 -14.13 0.78 -1.40
N GLU A 32 -15.46 0.72 -1.38
CA GLU A 32 -16.25 0.84 -0.15
C GLU A 32 -15.97 -0.31 0.84
N GLN A 33 -15.74 -1.53 0.33
CA GLN A 33 -15.33 -2.65 1.17
C GLN A 33 -13.92 -2.41 1.75
N LEU A 34 -12.98 -1.97 0.93
CA LEU A 34 -11.62 -1.65 1.36
C LEU A 34 -11.60 -0.53 2.41
N GLN A 35 -12.39 0.53 2.19
CA GLN A 35 -12.56 1.60 3.16
C GLN A 35 -13.08 1.07 4.50
N ARG A 36 -14.08 0.17 4.51
CA ARG A 36 -14.58 -0.44 5.75
C ARG A 36 -13.52 -1.28 6.48
N LEU A 37 -12.62 -1.93 5.74
CA LEU A 37 -11.54 -2.74 6.32
C LEU A 37 -10.45 -1.88 6.96
N ILE A 38 -10.11 -0.75 6.33
CA ILE A 38 -9.03 0.17 6.74
C ILE A 38 -9.52 1.18 7.80
N PHE A 39 -10.60 1.90 7.50
CA PHE A 39 -11.15 2.95 8.37
C PHE A 39 -12.11 2.35 9.40
N ARG A 40 -11.56 1.55 10.32
CA ARG A 40 -12.35 0.94 11.41
C ARG A 40 -12.90 2.02 12.34
N ARG A 41 -14.07 1.76 12.93
CA ARG A 41 -14.69 2.64 13.92
C ARG A 41 -13.82 2.69 15.18
N GLY A 42 -13.28 3.87 15.49
CA GLY A 42 -12.41 4.12 16.64
C GLY A 42 -11.04 4.66 16.21
N GLU A 43 -11.00 5.97 15.91
CA GLU A 43 -9.90 6.96 15.83
C GLU A 43 -8.43 6.53 15.59
N GLN A 44 -8.16 5.36 15.03
CA GLN A 44 -6.80 5.04 14.62
C GLN A 44 -6.43 5.88 13.39
N PRO A 45 -5.30 6.60 13.43
CA PRO A 45 -4.85 7.35 12.28
C PRO A 45 -4.46 6.37 11.16
N VAL A 46 -4.94 6.68 9.96
CA VAL A 46 -4.70 5.91 8.75
C VAL A 46 -3.74 6.67 7.87
N PHE A 47 -2.79 5.97 7.28
CA PHE A 47 -1.81 6.53 6.38
C PHE A 47 -1.65 5.64 5.14
N ALA A 48 -0.99 6.17 4.12
CA ALA A 48 -0.42 5.37 3.04
C ALA A 48 1.02 5.79 2.77
N VAL A 49 1.82 4.83 2.30
CA VAL A 49 3.12 5.12 1.69
C VAL A 49 3.00 4.84 0.20
N LEU A 50 3.12 5.89 -0.60
CA LEU A 50 2.97 5.88 -2.05
C LEU A 50 4.35 5.94 -2.73
N ASP A 51 4.51 5.17 -3.80
CA ASP A 51 5.79 4.95 -4.46
C ASP A 51 5.95 5.84 -5.71
N GLY A 52 6.75 6.90 -5.60
CA GLY A 52 7.04 7.78 -6.74
C GLY A 52 7.81 7.10 -7.88
N ALA A 53 8.43 5.94 -7.65
CA ALA A 53 9.05 5.17 -8.72
C ALA A 53 8.03 4.41 -9.59
N ILE A 54 6.78 4.27 -9.12
CA ILE A 54 5.67 3.63 -9.84
C ILE A 54 4.63 4.67 -10.28
N ILE A 55 4.39 5.69 -9.45
CA ILE A 55 3.38 6.72 -9.69
C ILE A 55 4.05 7.92 -10.38
N ASP A 56 3.73 8.10 -11.66
CA ASP A 56 4.21 9.25 -12.43
C ASP A 56 3.77 10.58 -11.81
N ASP A 57 4.75 11.47 -11.65
CA ASP A 57 4.59 12.83 -11.13
C ASP A 57 3.86 12.88 -9.77
N LEU A 58 4.17 11.90 -8.90
CA LEU A 58 3.59 11.80 -7.57
C LEU A 58 3.65 13.11 -6.76
N PRO A 59 4.78 13.85 -6.70
CA PRO A 59 4.83 15.10 -5.93
C PRO A 59 3.79 16.14 -6.36
N THR A 60 3.55 16.28 -7.67
CA THR A 60 2.54 17.21 -8.19
C THR A 60 1.12 16.76 -7.85
N ARG A 61 0.83 15.45 -7.97
CA ARG A 61 -0.46 14.87 -7.55
C ARG A 61 -0.72 15.08 -6.07
N LEU A 62 0.31 14.94 -5.24
CA LEU A 62 0.24 15.15 -3.79
C LEU A 62 0.04 16.62 -3.45
N ALA A 63 0.71 17.55 -4.12
CA ALA A 63 0.50 18.98 -3.91
C ALA A 63 -0.98 19.42 -4.10
N GLN A 64 -1.74 18.69 -4.92
CA GLN A 64 -3.16 18.95 -5.17
C GLN A 64 -4.11 18.27 -4.19
N THR A 65 -3.70 17.15 -3.57
CA THR A 65 -4.61 16.26 -2.82
C THR A 65 -4.22 16.02 -1.37
N ALA A 66 -2.95 16.24 -1.01
CA ALA A 66 -2.35 16.01 0.30
C ALA A 66 -1.11 16.93 0.48
N ALA A 67 -1.35 18.20 0.79
CA ALA A 67 -0.28 19.20 0.93
C ALA A 67 0.68 18.93 2.10
N ASP A 68 0.26 18.10 3.07
CA ASP A 68 1.03 17.64 4.21
C ASP A 68 1.82 16.35 3.93
N ALA A 69 1.81 15.85 2.69
CA ALA A 69 2.57 14.67 2.31
C ALA A 69 4.07 14.83 2.60
N MET A 70 4.67 13.78 3.14
CA MET A 70 6.07 13.82 3.55
C MET A 70 6.92 12.80 2.81
N CYS A 71 7.95 13.28 2.10
CA CYS A 71 8.97 12.41 1.52
C CYS A 71 9.70 11.62 2.62
N LEU A 72 9.84 10.30 2.45
CA LEU A 72 10.61 9.45 3.38
C LEU A 72 12.12 9.53 3.10
N PHE A 73 12.54 9.90 1.89
CA PHE A 73 13.94 10.25 1.66
C PHE A 73 14.28 11.58 2.34
N SER A 74 15.57 11.90 2.41
CA SER A 74 16.08 12.94 3.30
C SER A 74 17.27 13.69 2.74
N GLY A 75 17.42 14.94 3.17
CA GLY A 75 18.45 15.84 2.69
C GLY A 75 17.97 16.57 1.44
N ASP A 76 18.89 17.31 0.82
CA ASP A 76 18.64 17.99 -0.44
C ASP A 76 18.63 16.95 -1.55
N LEU A 77 17.43 16.52 -1.94
CA LEU A 77 17.22 15.56 -3.01
C LEU A 77 17.22 16.30 -4.35
N ASP A 78 17.96 15.76 -5.32
CA ASP A 78 17.77 16.14 -6.72
C ASP A 78 16.28 15.93 -7.12
N PRO A 79 15.69 16.80 -7.96
CA PRO A 79 14.28 16.70 -8.35
C PRO A 79 13.88 15.34 -8.91
N MET A 80 14.75 14.67 -9.67
CA MET A 80 14.48 13.35 -10.24
C MET A 80 14.40 12.27 -9.15
N LEU A 81 15.26 12.38 -8.12
CA LEU A 81 15.22 11.48 -6.97
C LEU A 81 14.00 11.76 -6.08
N ALA A 82 13.63 13.03 -5.90
CA ALA A 82 12.42 13.40 -5.19
C ALA A 82 11.17 12.86 -5.90
N ALA A 83 11.10 12.97 -7.23
CA ALA A 83 10.00 12.41 -8.03
C ALA A 83 9.85 10.90 -7.84
N ALA A 84 10.96 10.16 -7.77
CA ALA A 84 10.97 8.71 -7.57
C ALA A 84 10.90 8.26 -6.10
N ALA A 85 10.83 9.20 -5.14
CA ALA A 85 10.88 8.87 -3.71
C ALA A 85 9.54 8.31 -3.20
N PRO A 86 9.55 7.54 -2.11
CA PRO A 86 8.34 7.18 -1.39
C PRO A 86 7.83 8.33 -0.51
N TYR A 87 6.51 8.57 -0.54
CA TYR A 87 5.84 9.62 0.22
C TYR A 87 4.81 9.05 1.20
N LEU A 88 4.85 9.54 2.44
CA LEU A 88 3.85 9.27 3.46
C LEU A 88 2.72 10.29 3.38
N VAL A 89 1.48 9.83 3.37
CA VAL A 89 0.27 10.67 3.38
C VAL A 89 -0.67 10.25 4.50
N ALA A 90 -1.31 11.22 5.15
CA ALA A 90 -2.44 10.96 6.02
C ALA A 90 -3.70 10.68 5.18
N LEU A 91 -4.49 9.68 5.59
CA LEU A 91 -5.72 9.32 4.91
C LEU A 91 -6.92 9.57 5.82
N HIS A 92 -7.91 10.27 5.28
CA HIS A 92 -9.26 10.33 5.83
C HIS A 92 -10.23 9.70 4.85
N ALA A 93 -11.22 8.96 5.35
CA ALA A 93 -12.24 8.35 4.51
C ALA A 93 -12.93 9.41 3.64
N ASN A 94 -13.27 9.03 2.40
CA ASN A 94 -13.99 9.87 1.44
C ASN A 94 -13.26 11.18 1.04
N THR A 95 -11.93 11.20 1.12
CA THR A 95 -11.11 12.31 0.60
C THR A 95 -10.49 11.98 -0.75
N PRO A 96 -10.08 13.00 -1.55
CA PRO A 96 -9.40 12.77 -2.82
C PRO A 96 -8.14 11.92 -2.70
N ILE A 97 -7.32 12.13 -1.66
CA ILE A 97 -6.10 11.33 -1.44
C ILE A 97 -6.42 9.87 -1.09
N ALA A 98 -7.49 9.61 -0.32
CA ALA A 98 -7.92 8.24 -0.04
C ALA A 98 -8.42 7.54 -1.31
N LYS A 99 -9.13 8.25 -2.19
CA LYS A 99 -9.54 7.72 -3.48
C LYS A 99 -8.34 7.41 -4.37
N LEU A 100 -7.39 8.34 -4.48
CA LEU A 100 -6.15 8.14 -5.24
C LEU A 100 -5.41 6.89 -4.75
N ALA A 101 -5.21 6.76 -3.44
CA ALA A 101 -4.42 5.67 -2.85
C ALA A 101 -5.13 4.31 -2.85
N LEU A 102 -6.46 4.28 -2.66
CA LEU A 102 -7.21 3.05 -2.37
C LEU A 102 -8.20 2.64 -3.47
N MET A 103 -8.45 3.48 -4.48
CA MET A 103 -9.34 3.18 -5.61
C MET A 103 -8.59 3.25 -6.94
N ASP A 104 -7.89 4.36 -7.16
CA ASP A 104 -7.22 4.62 -8.44
C ASP A 104 -5.90 3.85 -8.56
N GLY A 105 -5.20 3.63 -7.44
CA GLY A 105 -3.89 2.95 -7.40
C GLY A 105 -3.88 1.53 -6.85
N TRP A 106 -5.02 1.04 -6.34
CA TRP A 106 -5.08 -0.29 -5.73
C TRP A 106 -4.96 -1.37 -6.82
N ASP A 107 -4.12 -2.40 -6.61
CA ASP A 107 -3.72 -3.42 -7.60
C ASP A 107 -2.72 -2.96 -8.69
N GLU A 108 -2.23 -1.71 -8.65
CA GLU A 108 -1.19 -1.17 -9.55
C GLU A 108 0.19 -1.03 -8.86
N HIS A 109 0.39 -1.65 -7.70
CA HIS A 109 1.65 -1.59 -6.94
C HIS A 109 2.02 -0.18 -6.45
N TRP A 110 1.05 0.72 -6.33
CA TRP A 110 1.28 2.13 -5.97
C TRP A 110 1.80 2.33 -4.54
N GLY A 111 1.56 1.39 -3.64
CA GLY A 111 1.95 1.55 -2.25
C GLY A 111 1.25 0.62 -1.29
N ILE A 112 1.33 0.96 -0.01
CA ILE A 112 0.64 0.25 1.08
C ILE A 112 -0.18 1.22 1.91
N ALA A 113 -1.26 0.73 2.52
CA ALA A 113 -2.01 1.45 3.54
C ALA A 113 -1.66 0.93 4.94
N LEU A 114 -1.66 1.82 5.93
CA LEU A 114 -1.21 1.58 7.29
C LEU A 114 -2.24 2.13 8.28
N THR A 115 -2.39 1.45 9.40
CA THR A 115 -3.04 1.98 10.61
C THR A 115 -1.99 2.06 11.70
N ALA A 116 -2.00 3.14 12.48
CA ALA A 116 -1.07 3.31 13.60
C ALA A 116 -1.80 3.38 14.94
N ASP A 117 -1.04 3.28 16.02
CA ASP A 117 -1.57 3.42 17.38
C ASP A 117 -2.26 4.79 17.55
N PRO A 118 -3.34 4.88 18.36
CA PRO A 118 -4.02 6.14 18.65
C PRO A 118 -3.04 7.23 19.11
N GLY A 119 -3.20 8.44 18.56
CA GLY A 119 -2.33 9.58 18.87
C GLY A 119 -1.00 9.61 18.09
N THR A 120 -0.71 8.62 17.24
CA THR A 120 0.47 8.66 16.37
C THR A 120 0.29 9.71 15.27
N ASP A 121 1.09 10.78 15.30
CA ASP A 121 1.11 11.78 14.24
C ASP A 121 1.98 11.36 13.04
N ILE A 122 1.83 12.09 11.92
CA ILE A 122 2.53 11.81 10.66
C ILE A 122 4.07 11.92 10.80
N HIS A 123 4.56 12.81 11.67
CA HIS A 123 5.99 13.03 11.89
C HIS A 123 6.65 11.86 12.62
N THR A 124 5.96 11.34 13.65
CA THR A 124 6.35 10.18 14.43
C THR A 124 6.39 8.95 13.54
N LEU A 125 5.32 8.72 12.76
CA LEU A 125 5.28 7.61 11.82
C LEU A 125 6.37 7.73 10.74
N ARG A 126 6.58 8.92 10.17
CA ARG A 126 7.66 9.16 9.21
C ARG A 126 9.04 8.81 9.77
N SER A 127 9.34 9.25 11.00
CA SER A 127 10.62 8.97 11.65
C SER A 127 10.85 7.46 11.78
N HIS A 128 9.81 6.73 12.18
CA HIS A 128 9.82 5.27 12.27
C HIS A 128 10.07 4.61 10.91
N LEU A 129 9.24 4.92 9.91
CA LEU A 129 9.34 4.35 8.55
C LEU A 129 10.71 4.60 7.92
N ARG A 130 11.31 5.77 8.18
CA ARG A 130 12.66 6.10 7.69
C ARG A 130 13.76 5.22 8.25
N ARG A 131 13.61 4.70 9.47
CA ARG A 131 14.55 3.74 10.04
C ARG A 131 14.44 2.39 9.35
N ILE A 132 13.22 1.99 8.96
CA ILE A 132 12.94 0.72 8.27
C ILE A 132 13.50 0.73 6.84
N LEU A 133 13.52 1.89 6.17
CA LEU A 133 14.05 2.01 4.81
C LEU A 133 15.49 1.52 4.68
N ARG A 134 16.31 1.60 5.74
CA ARG A 134 17.72 1.20 5.71
C ARG A 134 17.92 -0.10 6.46
N VAL A 135 18.27 -1.15 5.71
CA VAL A 135 18.68 -2.44 6.27
C VAL A 135 20.16 -2.68 6.04
N LYS A 136 20.79 -3.48 6.91
CA LYS A 136 22.18 -3.91 6.72
C LYS A 136 22.21 -5.12 5.78
N ALA A 137 23.08 -5.05 4.79
CA ALA A 137 23.41 -6.17 3.94
C ALA A 137 24.38 -7.14 4.63
N PRO A 138 24.48 -8.41 4.18
CA PRO A 138 25.41 -9.39 4.76
C PRO A 138 26.88 -8.96 4.73
N ASP A 139 27.26 -8.14 3.74
CA ASP A 139 28.61 -7.58 3.59
C ASP A 139 28.87 -6.35 4.47
N GLY A 140 27.90 -5.94 5.30
CA GLY A 140 27.96 -4.75 6.14
C GLY A 140 27.53 -3.45 5.45
N GLY A 141 27.21 -3.50 4.15
CA GLY A 141 26.65 -2.37 3.41
C GLY A 141 25.23 -1.98 3.87
N SER A 142 24.73 -0.84 3.37
CA SER A 142 23.34 -0.43 3.59
C SER A 142 22.53 -0.65 2.33
N MET A 143 21.39 -1.34 2.45
CA MET A 143 20.43 -1.53 1.37
C MET A 143 19.12 -0.79 1.68
N LEU A 144 18.44 -0.38 0.61
CA LEU A 144 17.10 0.18 0.69
C LEU A 144 16.07 -0.95 0.75
N PHE A 145 15.38 -1.10 1.89
CA PHE A 145 14.22 -1.97 1.97
C PHE A 145 12.97 -1.22 1.53
N ARG A 146 12.53 -1.49 0.30
CA ARG A 146 11.30 -0.95 -0.30
C ARG A 146 10.06 -1.63 0.28
N PHE A 147 9.86 -1.52 1.60
CA PHE A 147 8.70 -2.13 2.25
C PHE A 147 7.38 -1.63 1.66
N TYR A 148 7.35 -0.43 1.09
CA TYR A 148 6.15 0.17 0.49
C TYR A 148 5.79 -0.39 -0.90
N ASP A 149 6.67 -1.16 -1.55
CA ASP A 149 6.31 -1.90 -2.77
C ASP A 149 5.54 -3.17 -2.35
N PRO A 150 4.26 -3.34 -2.72
CA PRO A 150 3.45 -4.48 -2.29
C PRO A 150 4.07 -5.85 -2.62
N ARG A 151 4.87 -5.91 -3.69
CA ARG A 151 5.53 -7.13 -4.15
C ARG A 151 6.69 -7.50 -3.24
N ALA A 152 7.45 -6.51 -2.80
CA ALA A 152 8.50 -6.68 -1.81
C ALA A 152 7.89 -6.96 -0.42
N PHE A 153 6.89 -6.19 0.00
CA PHE A 153 6.22 -6.34 1.30
C PHE A 153 5.76 -7.78 1.52
N ARG A 154 4.95 -8.32 0.59
CA ARG A 154 4.35 -9.67 0.72
C ARG A 154 5.36 -10.82 0.63
N SER A 155 6.59 -10.54 0.19
CA SER A 155 7.65 -11.54 0.10
C SER A 155 8.57 -11.50 1.32
N VAL A 156 8.77 -10.34 1.94
CA VAL A 156 9.77 -10.13 2.99
C VAL A 156 9.14 -10.06 4.39
N VAL A 157 8.07 -9.29 4.58
CA VAL A 157 7.48 -9.11 5.93
C VAL A 157 6.98 -10.43 6.57
N PRO A 158 6.42 -11.41 5.82
CA PRO A 158 6.08 -12.71 6.40
C PRO A 158 7.29 -13.53 6.89
N THR A 159 8.52 -13.22 6.45
CA THR A 159 9.72 -13.97 6.83
C THR A 159 10.43 -13.38 8.05
N PHE A 160 9.89 -12.31 8.63
CA PHE A 160 10.45 -11.71 9.83
C PHE A 160 10.32 -12.62 11.04
N ASP A 161 11.41 -12.73 11.80
CA ASP A 161 11.35 -13.26 13.16
C ASP A 161 10.64 -12.27 14.11
N ASP A 162 10.41 -12.69 15.35
CA ASP A 162 9.68 -11.87 16.34
C ASP A 162 10.36 -10.52 16.62
N ALA A 163 11.69 -10.47 16.63
CA ALA A 163 12.44 -9.25 16.90
C ALA A 163 12.35 -8.27 15.71
N GLN A 164 12.51 -8.78 14.49
CA GLN A 164 12.35 -8.03 13.25
C GLN A 164 10.92 -7.53 13.09
N ARG A 165 9.92 -8.37 13.40
CA ARG A 165 8.51 -8.00 13.35
C ARG A 165 8.20 -6.89 14.34
N LYS A 166 8.64 -7.02 15.60
CA LYS A 166 8.48 -5.98 16.61
C LYS A 166 9.13 -4.66 16.19
N ALA A 167 10.34 -4.72 15.64
CA ALA A 167 11.06 -3.56 15.15
C ALA A 167 10.41 -2.91 13.92
N PHE A 168 9.87 -3.71 13.00
CA PHE A 168 9.17 -3.23 11.81
C PHE A 168 7.86 -2.54 12.17
N PHE A 169 7.00 -3.19 12.96
CA PHE A 169 5.70 -2.63 13.26
C PHE A 169 5.83 -1.39 14.14
N GLY A 170 6.57 -1.42 15.25
CA GLY A 170 6.70 -0.23 16.12
C GLY A 170 5.31 0.39 16.40
N PRO A 171 5.04 1.66 16.03
CA PRO A 171 3.72 2.31 16.16
C PRO A 171 2.67 1.86 15.12
N ILE A 172 3.05 1.10 14.10
CA ILE A 172 2.14 0.55 13.08
C ILE A 172 1.36 -0.59 13.73
N GLN A 173 0.03 -0.48 13.77
CA GLN A 173 -0.83 -1.54 14.26
C GLN A 173 -1.06 -2.58 13.17
N SER A 174 -1.34 -2.14 11.93
CA SER A 174 -1.58 -3.05 10.82
C SER A 174 -1.30 -2.43 9.46
N CYS A 175 -0.97 -3.29 8.49
CA CYS A 175 -0.73 -2.94 7.10
C CYS A 175 -1.75 -3.64 6.20
N HIS A 176 -2.24 -2.91 5.21
CA HIS A 176 -3.14 -3.40 4.16
C HIS A 176 -2.40 -3.31 2.83
N VAL A 177 -2.28 -4.45 2.17
CA VAL A 177 -1.45 -4.62 0.98
C VAL A 177 -2.26 -5.39 -0.05
N GLU A 178 -2.24 -4.97 -1.31
CA GLU A 178 -2.82 -5.73 -2.41
C GLU A 178 -2.25 -7.16 -2.50
N GLY A 179 -3.11 -8.10 -2.91
CA GLY A 179 -2.76 -9.51 -3.09
C GLY A 179 -2.10 -9.81 -4.44
N ARG A 180 -1.73 -11.08 -4.64
CA ARG A 180 -1.44 -11.59 -6.00
C ARG A 180 -2.71 -11.83 -6.82
N ILE A 181 -3.82 -11.99 -6.11
CA ILE A 181 -5.16 -12.14 -6.68
C ILE A 181 -5.75 -10.74 -6.71
N LEU A 182 -6.11 -10.24 -7.89
CA LEU A 182 -6.75 -8.94 -8.05
C LEU A 182 -8.08 -8.89 -7.29
N GLY A 183 -8.47 -7.70 -6.84
CA GLY A 183 -9.66 -7.53 -6.01
C GLY A 183 -9.53 -8.26 -4.67
N SER A 184 -8.35 -8.25 -4.06
CA SER A 184 -8.14 -8.76 -2.71
C SER A 184 -7.19 -7.89 -1.90
N VAL A 185 -7.29 -8.00 -0.58
CA VAL A 185 -6.39 -7.34 0.36
C VAL A 185 -5.80 -8.35 1.32
N LEU A 186 -4.49 -8.26 1.52
CA LEU A 186 -3.75 -8.91 2.58
C LEU A 186 -3.69 -7.96 3.78
N HIS A 187 -4.16 -8.44 4.93
CA HIS A 187 -4.10 -7.73 6.20
C HIS A 187 -3.03 -8.33 7.11
N PHE A 188 -2.00 -7.54 7.39
CA PHE A 188 -0.91 -7.87 8.31
C PHE A 188 -1.10 -7.08 9.60
N THR A 189 -0.91 -7.69 10.77
CA THR A 189 -1.09 -6.99 12.05
C THR A 189 0.08 -7.21 12.99
N ARG A 190 0.38 -6.23 13.83
CA ARG A 190 1.47 -6.31 14.81
C ARG A 190 1.25 -7.43 15.84
N ASP A 191 0.03 -7.52 16.37
CA ASP A 191 -0.28 -8.25 17.60
C ASP A 191 -1.05 -9.57 17.39
N ASP A 192 -1.30 -9.97 16.14
CA ASP A 192 -1.95 -11.24 15.74
C ASP A 192 -0.96 -12.16 15.01
N ALA A 193 -1.47 -13.23 14.38
CA ALA A 193 -0.69 -14.18 13.60
C ALA A 193 0.29 -13.53 12.60
N ILE A 194 1.44 -14.20 12.40
CA ILE A 194 2.47 -13.76 11.44
C ILE A 194 1.92 -13.77 10.01
N ALA A 195 1.17 -14.82 9.67
CA ALA A 195 0.55 -14.98 8.36
C ALA A 195 -0.52 -13.91 8.11
N PRO A 196 -0.54 -13.27 6.93
CA PRO A 196 -1.57 -12.28 6.61
C PRO A 196 -2.93 -12.94 6.45
N ARG A 197 -3.99 -12.20 6.77
CA ARG A 197 -5.36 -12.57 6.41
C ARG A 197 -5.66 -12.09 5.01
N LEU A 198 -6.00 -12.99 4.09
CA LEU A 198 -6.50 -12.65 2.76
C LEU A 198 -8.01 -12.39 2.82
N GLN A 199 -8.44 -11.24 2.30
CA GLN A 199 -9.85 -10.88 2.23
C GLN A 199 -10.20 -10.47 0.79
N PRO A 200 -11.20 -11.09 0.15
CA PRO A 200 -11.66 -10.66 -1.16
C PRO A 200 -12.39 -9.31 -1.07
N LEU A 201 -12.15 -8.45 -2.05
CA LEU A 201 -12.90 -7.23 -2.32
C LEU A 201 -13.95 -7.57 -3.38
N ALA A 202 -15.17 -7.86 -2.93
CA ALA A 202 -16.28 -8.14 -3.81
C ALA A 202 -16.70 -6.87 -4.56
N ALA A 203 -16.91 -6.98 -5.86
CA ALA A 203 -17.72 -5.98 -6.55
C ALA A 203 -19.12 -6.02 -5.94
N ALA A 204 -19.67 -4.86 -5.57
CA ALA A 204 -21.08 -4.80 -5.16
C ALA A 204 -21.93 -5.36 -6.31
N ALA A 205 -22.92 -6.20 -5.97
CA ALA A 205 -23.89 -6.75 -6.91
C ALA A 205 -24.84 -5.67 -7.43
#